data_AF-A0A4Q2A3H2-F1
#
_entry.id   AF-A0A4Q2A3H2-F1
#
_cell.length_a   1.000
_cell.length_b   1.000
_cell.length_c   1.000
_cell.angle_alpha   90.00
_cell.angle_beta   90.00
_cell.angle_gamma   90.00
#
_symmetry.space_group_name_H-M   'P 1'
#
loop_
_entity.id
_entity.type
_entity.pdbx_description
1 polymer ?
#
loop_
_entity_poly.entity_id
_entity_poly.type
_entity_poly.pdbx_seq_one_letter_code
_entity_poly.pdbx_strand_id
1 'polypeptide(L)'
;MTTQEEATVAVEIPKAEQPILVTSSGQSADVQMLKAVLTNLEFDFDFNPTVEADAIEKYKTIIFVIGGSSKGLGAAGIKPEEEIARTERILDAAADATILGVHIGGESRRGGLSDSFANVVAPNADYMIVVEGGDDDGYFTEIALENGIPLVLSENIAAVGAPIIEAFK
;
A
#
# COMPACT_ATOMS: atom_id res chain seq x y z
N MET A 1 10.96 39.94 -7.12
CA MET A 1 11.38 38.63 -7.63
C MET A 1 10.56 37.61 -6.89
N THR A 2 9.92 36.75 -7.67
CA THR A 2 8.71 35.98 -7.39
C THR A 2 8.88 35.04 -6.21
N THR A 3 7.94 35.12 -5.26
CA THR A 3 7.63 34.06 -4.29
C THR A 3 7.38 32.77 -5.07
N GLN A 4 8.23 31.76 -4.87
CA GLN A 4 7.89 30.39 -5.25
C GLN A 4 6.84 29.93 -4.25
N GLU A 5 5.60 30.00 -4.70
CA GLU A 5 4.46 29.31 -4.12
C GLU A 5 4.74 27.82 -4.37
N GLU A 6 5.14 27.09 -3.32
CA GLU A 6 5.08 25.63 -3.34
C GLU A 6 3.62 25.27 -3.62
N ALA A 7 3.35 24.84 -4.85
CA ALA A 7 2.05 24.31 -5.22
C ALA A 7 1.87 22.99 -4.46
N THR A 8 1.39 23.07 -3.23
CA THR A 8 0.77 21.94 -2.56
C THR A 8 -0.53 21.68 -3.30
N VAL A 9 -0.48 20.75 -4.26
CA VAL A 9 -1.71 20.15 -4.77
C VAL A 9 -2.30 19.41 -3.57
N ALA A 10 -3.34 19.98 -2.96
CA ALA A 10 -4.13 19.26 -1.98
C ALA A 10 -4.85 18.14 -2.74
N VAL A 11 -4.22 16.97 -2.81
CA VAL A 11 -4.83 15.79 -3.40
C VAL A 11 -5.86 15.27 -2.40
N GLU A 12 -7.11 15.17 -2.85
CA GLU A 12 -8.22 14.69 -2.03
C GLU A 12 -8.06 13.19 -1.77
N ILE A 13 -8.21 12.77 -0.51
CA ILE A 13 -8.19 11.35 -0.13
C ILE A 13 -9.38 10.66 -0.81
N PRO A 14 -9.18 9.51 -1.48
CA PRO A 14 -10.26 8.82 -2.16
C PRO A 14 -11.26 8.26 -1.16
N LYS A 15 -12.52 8.14 -1.62
CA LYS A 15 -13.57 7.48 -0.86
C LYS A 15 -13.53 5.97 -1.11
N ALA A 16 -12.99 5.24 -0.16
CA ALA A 16 -12.94 3.79 -0.14
C ALA A 16 -14.28 3.18 0.31
N GLU A 17 -14.60 1.99 -0.20
CA GLU A 17 -15.85 1.28 0.06
C GLU A 17 -15.63 -0.21 0.40
N GLN A 18 -16.61 -0.83 1.06
CA GLN A 18 -16.63 -2.27 1.29
C GLN A 18 -17.22 -3.02 0.08
N PRO A 19 -16.87 -4.31 -0.14
CA PRO A 19 -15.98 -5.16 0.66
C PRO A 19 -14.48 -4.83 0.49
N ILE A 20 -13.70 -5.04 1.56
CA ILE A 20 -12.25 -4.76 1.59
C ILE A 20 -11.47 -6.06 1.48
N LEU A 21 -10.40 -6.05 0.67
CA LEU A 21 -9.37 -7.07 0.65
C LEU A 21 -8.04 -6.51 1.16
N VAL A 22 -7.39 -7.23 2.07
CA VAL A 22 -6.00 -6.97 2.46
C VAL A 22 -5.11 -8.05 1.85
N THR A 23 -4.15 -7.62 1.03
CA THR A 23 -3.17 -8.51 0.39
C THR A 23 -1.74 -7.97 0.54
N SER A 24 -0.76 -8.79 0.18
CA SER A 24 0.65 -8.41 0.24
C SER A 24 1.19 -8.11 -1.17
N SER A 25 2.18 -7.23 -1.24
CA SER A 25 3.13 -7.15 -2.35
C SER A 25 4.53 -7.26 -1.75
N GLY A 26 5.10 -8.47 -1.80
CA GLY A 26 6.44 -8.78 -1.28
C GLY A 26 6.50 -9.75 -0.10
N GLN A 27 5.34 -10.25 0.34
CA GLN A 27 5.17 -11.32 1.33
C GLN A 27 5.90 -11.09 2.66
N SER A 28 6.03 -9.84 3.11
CA SER A 28 6.62 -9.54 4.42
C SER A 28 5.68 -9.85 5.58
N ALA A 29 6.23 -9.87 6.80
CA ALA A 29 5.44 -9.99 8.02
C ALA A 29 4.53 -8.77 8.27
N ASP A 30 4.80 -7.67 7.56
CA ASP A 30 4.10 -6.41 7.71
C ASP A 30 2.60 -6.56 7.37
N VAL A 31 2.26 -7.47 6.44
CA VAL A 31 0.85 -7.76 6.10
C VAL A 31 0.05 -8.28 7.32
N GLN A 32 0.70 -9.04 8.22
CA GLN A 32 0.07 -9.52 9.46
C GLN A 32 -0.04 -8.41 10.50
N MET A 33 0.91 -7.47 10.51
CA MET A 33 0.89 -6.32 11.41
C MET A 33 -0.25 -5.37 11.02
N LEU A 34 -0.44 -5.10 9.71
CA LEU A 34 -1.58 -4.30 9.26
C LEU A 34 -2.91 -5.01 9.56
N LYS A 35 -2.99 -6.32 9.32
CA LYS A 35 -4.16 -7.12 9.71
C LYS A 35 -4.51 -6.90 11.20
N ALA A 36 -3.53 -6.96 12.09
CA ALA A 36 -3.76 -6.75 13.52
C ALA A 36 -4.28 -5.33 13.82
N VAL A 37 -3.74 -4.30 13.16
CA VAL A 37 -4.24 -2.92 13.26
C VAL A 37 -5.71 -2.84 12.83
N LEU A 38 -6.06 -3.36 11.65
CA LEU A 38 -7.42 -3.30 11.12
C LEU A 38 -8.42 -4.08 11.96
N THR A 39 -8.03 -5.25 12.48
CA THR A 39 -8.84 -6.03 13.42
C THR A 39 -9.11 -5.27 14.72
N ASN A 40 -8.10 -4.59 15.28
CA ASN A 40 -8.27 -3.77 16.48
C ASN A 40 -9.18 -2.55 16.26
N LEU A 41 -9.28 -2.09 15.00
CA LEU A 41 -10.18 -1.02 14.58
C LEU A 41 -11.56 -1.55 14.15
N GLU A 42 -11.81 -2.85 14.32
CA GLU A 42 -13.09 -3.50 14.00
C GLU A 42 -13.52 -3.35 12.52
N PHE A 43 -12.55 -3.22 11.60
CA PHE A 43 -12.83 -3.28 10.16
C PHE A 43 -13.29 -4.68 9.75
N ASP A 44 -14.29 -4.73 8.86
CA ASP A 44 -14.66 -5.96 8.15
C ASP A 44 -13.87 -6.06 6.84
N PHE A 45 -13.04 -7.08 6.71
CA PHE A 45 -12.16 -7.29 5.57
C PHE A 45 -11.83 -8.77 5.36
N ASP A 46 -11.68 -9.16 4.10
CA ASP A 46 -11.06 -10.43 3.75
C ASP A 46 -9.53 -10.29 3.76
N PHE A 47 -8.85 -11.33 4.24
CA PHE A 47 -7.39 -11.35 4.32
C PHE A 47 -6.83 -12.50 3.49
N ASN A 48 -6.14 -12.17 2.40
CA ASN A 48 -5.46 -13.16 1.58
C ASN A 48 -4.15 -12.57 0.99
N PRO A 49 -2.99 -12.88 1.58
CA PRO A 49 -1.71 -12.32 1.15
C PRO A 49 -1.25 -12.85 -0.21
N THR A 50 -1.81 -13.97 -0.68
CA THR A 50 -1.45 -14.63 -1.95
C THR A 50 -2.68 -14.78 -2.85
N VAL A 51 -3.58 -13.79 -2.81
CA VAL A 51 -4.77 -13.76 -3.68
C VAL A 51 -4.33 -13.67 -5.14
N GLU A 52 -5.09 -14.29 -6.03
CA GLU A 52 -4.92 -14.15 -7.48
C GLU A 52 -5.99 -13.21 -8.04
N ALA A 53 -5.71 -12.63 -9.20
CA ALA A 53 -6.55 -11.59 -9.82
C ALA A 53 -7.99 -12.05 -10.14
N ASP A 54 -8.23 -13.34 -10.35
CA ASP A 54 -9.55 -13.88 -10.64
C ASP A 54 -10.48 -13.94 -9.41
N ALA A 55 -9.94 -13.71 -8.21
CA ALA A 55 -10.67 -13.76 -6.94
C ALA A 55 -11.00 -12.39 -6.36
N ILE A 56 -10.77 -11.29 -7.09
CA ILE A 56 -10.85 -9.92 -6.55
C ILE A 56 -12.05 -9.08 -7.00
N GLU A 57 -12.83 -9.53 -7.99
CA GLU A 57 -13.94 -8.75 -8.60
C GLU A 57 -14.97 -8.20 -7.59
N LYS A 58 -15.19 -8.92 -6.49
CA LYS A 58 -16.18 -8.54 -5.47
C LYS A 58 -15.74 -7.38 -4.57
N TYR A 59 -14.45 -7.04 -4.52
CA TYR A 59 -13.94 -6.03 -3.59
C TYR A 59 -14.05 -4.64 -4.19
N LYS A 60 -14.42 -3.67 -3.35
CA LYS A 60 -14.45 -2.25 -3.71
C LYS A 60 -13.20 -1.51 -3.26
N THR A 61 -12.48 -2.08 -2.29
CA THR A 61 -11.17 -1.57 -1.86
C THR A 61 -10.17 -2.71 -1.74
N ILE A 62 -8.97 -2.50 -2.26
CA ILE A 62 -7.84 -3.41 -2.08
C ILE A 62 -6.70 -2.67 -1.39
N ILE A 63 -6.29 -3.18 -0.24
CA ILE A 63 -5.17 -2.68 0.54
C ILE A 63 -3.95 -3.56 0.25
N PHE A 64 -2.97 -3.00 -0.43
CA PHE A 64 -1.68 -3.64 -0.65
C PHE A 64 -0.70 -3.26 0.45
N VAL A 65 -0.21 -4.25 1.18
CA VAL A 65 0.90 -4.05 2.11
C VAL A 65 2.23 -4.23 1.38
N ILE A 66 2.95 -3.12 1.24
CA ILE A 66 4.18 -3.01 0.45
C ILE A 66 5.38 -3.31 1.35
N GLY A 67 6.11 -4.38 1.06
CA GLY A 67 7.34 -4.72 1.76
C GLY A 67 7.87 -6.09 1.36
N GLY A 68 9.14 -6.14 0.97
CA GLY A 68 9.80 -7.37 0.56
C GLY A 68 10.37 -8.18 1.73
N SER A 69 10.19 -9.50 1.69
CA SER A 69 10.86 -10.44 2.60
C SER A 69 11.29 -11.71 1.88
N SER A 70 12.59 -11.93 1.70
CA SER A 70 13.11 -13.15 1.08
C SER A 70 12.67 -14.42 1.83
N LYS A 71 12.57 -14.35 3.17
CA LYS A 71 12.04 -15.46 3.98
C LYS A 71 10.55 -15.68 3.74
N GLY A 72 9.78 -14.60 3.63
CA GLY A 72 8.33 -14.66 3.40
C GLY A 72 7.99 -15.21 2.02
N LEU A 73 8.66 -14.69 0.98
CA LEU A 73 8.59 -15.22 -0.39
C LEU A 73 8.96 -16.70 -0.44
N GLY A 74 10.05 -17.11 0.22
CA GLY A 74 10.46 -18.51 0.31
C GLY A 74 9.43 -19.40 1.00
N ALA A 75 8.75 -18.92 2.04
CA ALA A 75 7.68 -19.65 2.73
C ALA A 75 6.39 -19.73 1.89
N ALA A 76 6.09 -18.71 1.09
CA ALA A 76 4.98 -18.71 0.14
C ALA A 76 5.27 -19.58 -1.09
N GLY A 77 6.54 -19.91 -1.35
CA GLY A 77 6.95 -20.64 -2.54
C GLY A 77 6.90 -19.78 -3.82
N ILE A 78 7.03 -18.46 -3.67
CA ILE A 78 6.88 -17.48 -4.75
C ILE A 78 8.23 -16.77 -4.94
N LYS A 79 8.68 -16.62 -6.19
CA LYS A 79 9.86 -15.80 -6.51
C LYS A 79 9.52 -14.30 -6.56
N PRO A 80 10.49 -13.39 -6.35
CA PRO A 80 10.24 -11.95 -6.45
C PRO A 80 9.55 -11.53 -7.75
N GLU A 81 9.97 -12.08 -8.89
CA GLU A 81 9.41 -11.73 -10.21
C GLU A 81 8.00 -12.28 -10.40
N GLU A 82 7.71 -13.44 -9.82
CA GLU A 82 6.37 -14.04 -9.82
C GLU A 82 5.41 -13.22 -8.96
N GLU A 83 5.90 -12.71 -7.83
CA GLU A 83 5.13 -11.83 -6.94
C GLU A 83 4.86 -10.46 -7.58
N ILE A 84 5.85 -9.86 -8.26
CA ILE A 84 5.67 -8.65 -9.05
C ILE A 84 4.57 -8.86 -10.10
N ALA A 85 4.68 -9.93 -10.89
CA ALA A 85 3.69 -10.24 -11.92
C ALA A 85 2.31 -10.55 -11.34
N ARG A 86 2.21 -11.11 -10.13
CA ARG A 86 0.95 -11.32 -9.43
C ARG A 86 0.33 -10.00 -9.03
N THR A 87 1.11 -9.09 -8.43
CA THR A 87 0.65 -7.75 -8.04
C THR A 87 0.17 -6.96 -9.26
N GLU A 88 0.92 -6.97 -10.37
CA GLU A 88 0.51 -6.32 -11.63
C GLU A 88 -0.84 -6.85 -12.13
N ARG A 89 -1.02 -8.18 -12.18
CA ARG A 89 -2.31 -8.78 -12.60
C ARG A 89 -3.48 -8.36 -11.70
N ILE A 90 -3.26 -8.18 -10.40
CA ILE A 90 -4.32 -7.72 -9.49
C ILE A 90 -4.65 -6.27 -9.78
N LEU A 91 -3.65 -5.39 -9.92
CA LEU A 91 -3.85 -3.98 -10.25
C LEU A 91 -4.62 -3.83 -11.57
N ASP A 92 -4.25 -4.59 -12.60
CA ASP A 92 -4.95 -4.61 -13.89
C ASP A 92 -6.42 -5.04 -13.76
N ALA A 93 -6.70 -6.02 -12.91
CA ALA A 93 -8.06 -6.52 -12.66
C ALA A 93 -8.89 -5.64 -11.71
N ALA A 94 -8.25 -4.72 -10.99
CA ALA A 94 -8.85 -3.89 -9.95
C ALA A 94 -9.23 -2.48 -10.44
N ALA A 95 -9.40 -2.27 -11.75
CA ALA A 95 -9.65 -0.95 -12.34
C ALA A 95 -10.84 -0.16 -11.75
N ASP A 96 -11.84 -0.86 -11.18
CA ASP A 96 -13.02 -0.25 -10.57
C ASP A 96 -12.96 -0.23 -9.02
N ALA A 97 -11.86 -0.67 -8.42
CA ALA A 97 -11.66 -0.71 -6.97
C ALA A 97 -10.67 0.38 -6.52
N THR A 98 -10.89 0.92 -5.32
CA THR A 98 -9.93 1.85 -4.70
C THR A 98 -8.70 1.09 -4.20
N ILE A 99 -7.52 1.55 -4.59
CA ILE A 99 -6.23 0.96 -4.23
C ILE A 99 -5.55 1.77 -3.13
N LEU A 100 -5.32 1.13 -1.97
CA LEU A 100 -4.57 1.70 -0.87
C LEU A 100 -3.18 1.04 -0.81
N GLY A 101 -2.13 1.82 -1.06
CA GLY A 101 -0.74 1.40 -0.91
C GLY A 101 -0.24 1.69 0.49
N VAL A 102 0.02 0.66 1.30
CA VAL A 102 0.40 0.83 2.70
C VAL A 102 1.79 0.27 2.97
N HIS A 103 2.72 1.14 3.34
CA HIS A 103 4.09 0.78 3.71
C HIS A 103 4.35 1.01 5.20
N ILE A 104 4.14 -0.03 6.01
CA ILE A 104 4.31 0.08 7.47
C ILE A 104 5.69 -0.38 7.98
N GLY A 105 6.50 -0.95 7.10
CA GLY A 105 7.78 -1.56 7.45
C GLY A 105 8.90 -0.58 7.77
N GLY A 106 8.70 0.70 7.45
CA GLY A 106 9.68 1.77 7.61
C GLY A 106 10.98 1.49 6.86
N GLU A 107 12.07 2.10 7.31
CA GLU A 107 13.42 1.96 6.73
C GLU A 107 13.82 0.49 6.53
N SER A 108 13.42 -0.41 7.45
CA SER A 108 13.75 -1.84 7.41
C SER A 108 13.16 -2.58 6.20
N ARG A 109 12.20 -1.95 5.51
CA ARG A 109 11.54 -2.44 4.31
C ARG A 109 11.76 -1.49 3.13
N ARG A 110 12.88 -0.79 3.10
CA ARG A 110 13.40 -0.08 1.93
C ARG A 110 14.57 -0.83 1.30
N GLY A 111 14.97 -0.41 0.10
CA GLY A 111 16.04 -1.03 -0.68
C GLY A 111 15.53 -2.04 -1.70
N GLY A 112 16.45 -2.50 -2.56
CA GLY A 112 16.12 -3.06 -3.89
C GLY A 112 14.99 -4.10 -3.96
N LEU A 113 14.89 -5.03 -3.00
CA LEU A 113 13.80 -6.01 -3.01
C LEU A 113 12.45 -5.35 -2.71
N SER A 114 12.35 -4.56 -1.64
CA SER A 114 11.09 -3.91 -1.28
C SER A 114 10.71 -2.81 -2.26
N ASP A 115 11.69 -2.03 -2.69
CA ASP A 115 11.50 -0.95 -3.66
C ASP A 115 10.98 -1.52 -5.00
N SER A 116 11.38 -2.74 -5.39
CA SER A 116 10.80 -3.41 -6.57
C SER A 116 9.30 -3.66 -6.46
N PHE A 117 8.78 -3.94 -5.26
CA PHE A 117 7.34 -4.08 -5.03
C PHE A 117 6.65 -2.73 -4.89
N ALA A 118 7.32 -1.75 -4.28
CA ALA A 118 6.82 -0.37 -4.18
C ALA A 118 6.66 0.25 -5.57
N ASN A 119 7.61 0.06 -6.48
CA ASN A 119 7.56 0.55 -7.86
C ASN A 119 6.36 0.01 -8.67
N VAL A 120 5.77 -1.11 -8.24
CA VAL A 120 4.57 -1.67 -8.88
C VAL A 120 3.32 -1.06 -8.26
N VAL A 121 3.22 -1.04 -6.93
CA VAL A 121 1.98 -0.64 -6.24
C VAL A 121 1.85 0.88 -6.16
N ALA A 122 2.91 1.58 -5.73
CA ALA A 122 2.83 2.99 -5.37
C ALA A 122 2.34 3.90 -6.52
N PRO A 123 2.78 3.74 -7.78
CA PRO A 123 2.26 4.55 -8.89
C PRO A 123 0.80 4.25 -9.28
N ASN A 124 0.26 3.11 -8.84
CA ASN A 124 -1.11 2.66 -9.16
C ASN A 124 -2.05 2.81 -7.95
N ALA A 125 -1.60 3.42 -6.86
CA ALA A 125 -2.42 3.63 -5.67
C ALA A 125 -3.29 4.88 -5.82
N ASP A 126 -4.51 4.83 -5.31
CA ASP A 126 -5.36 6.01 -5.14
C ASP A 126 -5.04 6.74 -3.82
N TYR A 127 -4.43 6.05 -2.87
CA TYR A 127 -3.99 6.61 -1.60
C TYR A 127 -2.79 5.87 -1.03
N MET A 128 -1.79 6.61 -0.58
CA MET A 128 -0.61 6.05 0.07
C MET A 128 -0.51 6.41 1.55
N ILE A 129 -0.14 5.42 2.33
CA ILE A 129 0.07 5.54 3.78
C ILE A 129 1.39 4.89 4.10
N VAL A 130 2.35 5.69 4.56
CA VAL A 130 3.73 5.26 4.76
C VAL A 130 4.15 5.60 6.18
N VAL A 131 4.78 4.66 6.89
CA VAL A 131 5.41 5.00 8.17
C VAL A 131 6.61 5.89 7.89
N GLU A 132 6.74 7.03 8.59
CA GLU A 132 7.71 8.11 8.30
C GLU A 132 9.11 7.63 7.95
N GLY A 133 9.72 6.74 8.76
CA GLY A 133 11.07 6.23 8.49
C GLY A 133 11.20 5.40 7.21
N GLY A 134 10.10 5.03 6.57
CA GLY A 134 10.06 4.40 5.24
C GLY A 134 10.20 5.41 4.10
N ASP A 135 10.22 6.71 4.38
CA ASP A 135 10.30 7.78 3.38
C ASP A 135 11.37 8.84 3.74
N ASP A 136 12.38 8.48 4.53
CA ASP A 136 13.45 9.40 4.95
C ASP A 136 14.24 10.00 3.76
N ASP A 137 14.26 9.30 2.64
CA ASP A 137 14.89 9.71 1.37
C ASP A 137 13.90 10.39 0.40
N GLY A 138 12.62 10.53 0.78
CA GLY A 138 11.56 11.10 -0.04
C GLY A 138 11.07 10.21 -1.18
N TYR A 139 11.44 8.92 -1.21
CA TYR A 139 11.10 7.99 -2.29
C TYR A 139 9.60 7.85 -2.59
N PHE A 140 8.78 7.58 -1.56
CA PHE A 140 7.32 7.53 -1.71
C PHE A 140 6.73 8.91 -1.94
N THR A 141 7.27 9.96 -1.32
CA THR A 141 6.87 11.34 -1.59
C THR A 141 7.05 11.71 -3.07
N GLU A 142 8.19 11.36 -3.67
CA GLU A 142 8.47 11.61 -5.09
C GLU A 142 7.46 10.86 -5.98
N ILE A 143 7.26 9.56 -5.74
CA ILE A 143 6.26 8.77 -6.49
C ILE A 143 4.85 9.36 -6.34
N ALA A 144 4.46 9.79 -5.13
CA ALA A 144 3.16 10.38 -4.87
C ALA A 144 2.95 11.66 -5.68
N LEU A 145 3.94 12.55 -5.66
CA LEU A 145 3.90 13.83 -6.35
C LEU A 145 3.85 13.65 -7.87
N GLU A 146 4.65 12.72 -8.42
CA GLU A 146 4.68 12.43 -9.85
C GLU A 146 3.36 11.89 -10.39
N ASN A 147 2.65 11.12 -9.57
CA ASN A 147 1.40 10.46 -9.97
C ASN A 147 0.14 11.18 -9.44
N GLY A 148 0.31 12.28 -8.68
CA GLY A 148 -0.81 13.02 -8.11
C GLY A 148 -1.61 12.23 -7.08
N ILE A 149 -0.93 11.43 -6.26
CA ILE A 149 -1.53 10.53 -5.28
C ILE A 149 -1.46 11.19 -3.89
N PRO A 150 -2.55 11.17 -3.09
CA PRO A 150 -2.47 11.63 -1.71
C PRO A 150 -1.56 10.71 -0.90
N LEU A 151 -0.67 11.27 -0.11
CA LEU A 151 0.26 10.55 0.75
C LEU A 151 0.15 11.05 2.19
N VAL A 152 0.00 10.13 3.14
CA VAL A 152 0.15 10.42 4.57
C VAL A 152 1.35 9.68 5.13
N LEU A 153 2.26 10.45 5.73
CA LEU A 153 3.33 9.92 6.56
C LEU A 153 2.81 9.75 7.99
N SER A 154 2.87 8.52 8.50
CA SER A 154 2.42 8.15 9.84
C SER A 154 3.63 7.95 10.76
N GLU A 155 3.60 8.52 11.96
CA GLU A 155 4.71 8.46 12.92
C GLU A 155 5.18 7.01 13.22
N ASN A 156 4.24 6.05 13.24
CA ASN A 156 4.53 4.65 13.51
C ASN A 156 3.37 3.74 13.04
N ILE A 157 3.57 2.43 13.15
CA ILE A 157 2.59 1.40 12.74
C ILE A 157 1.23 1.57 13.44
N ALA A 158 1.17 2.03 14.69
CA ALA A 158 -0.12 2.21 15.37
C ALA A 158 -0.90 3.41 14.81
N ALA A 159 -0.20 4.41 14.27
CA ALA A 159 -0.81 5.62 13.71
C ALA A 159 -1.40 5.40 12.31
N VAL A 160 -0.99 4.36 11.57
CA VAL A 160 -1.47 4.09 10.18
C VAL A 160 -2.97 3.83 10.09
N GLY A 161 -3.62 3.48 11.20
CA GLY A 161 -5.06 3.25 11.24
C GLY A 161 -5.89 4.52 11.01
N ALA A 162 -5.42 5.66 11.49
CA ALA A 162 -6.12 6.94 11.36
C ALA A 162 -6.33 7.37 9.89
N PRO A 163 -5.30 7.40 9.03
CA PRO A 163 -5.51 7.71 7.61
C PRO A 163 -6.36 6.65 6.90
N ILE A 164 -6.25 5.36 7.25
CA ILE A 164 -7.15 4.34 6.67
C ILE A 164 -8.61 4.67 6.99
N ILE A 165 -8.92 5.00 8.25
CA ILE A 165 -10.29 5.40 8.66
C ILE A 165 -10.77 6.62 7.88
N GLU A 166 -9.89 7.57 7.58
CA GLU A 166 -10.24 8.77 6.83
C GLU A 166 -10.74 8.46 5.41
N ALA A 167 -10.14 7.47 4.74
CA ALA A 167 -10.58 7.03 3.41
C ALA A 167 -12.00 6.44 3.38
N PHE A 168 -12.56 5.97 4.50
CA PHE A 168 -13.90 5.36 4.56
C PHE A 168 -14.99 6.32 5.09
N LYS A 169 -14.70 7.61 5.25
CA LYS A 169 -15.67 8.64 5.66
C LYS A 169 -16.38 9.27 4.47
#